data_AF-A0A9W8U4E1-F1
#
_entry.id   AF-A0A9W8U4E1-F1
#
_cell.length_a   1.000
_cell.length_b   1.000
_cell.length_c   1.000
_cell.angle_alpha   90.00
_cell.angle_beta   90.00
_cell.angle_gamma   90.00
#
_symmetry.space_group_name_H-M   'P 1'
#
loop_
_entity.id
_entity.type
_entity.pdbx_description
1 polymer ?
#
loop_
_entity_poly.entity_id
_entity_poly.type
_entity_poly.pdbx_seq_one_letter_code
_entity_poly.pdbx_strand_id
1 'polypeptide(L)'
;MLSPRDMLFGLMAASLSTTAVAEHLRAVWSSGDFSTISGPSGGSQSGHSHGFTILKDDGTAIYSQGYPGDHAPCYNVDDGREFTLGNDPCWKSVRKFKCKSEFSGAPGSCEVKDKDGNSLGTGEGKTDTTFIGIAIAQDSACVVEFNTDDDENCPADADNNLDVTEG
;
A
#
# COMPACT_ATOMS: atom_id res chain seq x y z
N MET A 1 -52.80 -49.04 15.14
CA MET A 1 -53.32 -47.92 14.33
C MET A 1 -52.71 -46.65 14.88
N LEU A 2 -51.79 -46.02 14.13
CA LEU A 2 -51.14 -44.75 14.47
C LEU A 2 -51.38 -43.82 13.26
N SER A 3 -51.89 -42.63 13.51
CA SER A 3 -52.40 -41.67 12.50
C SER A 3 -51.28 -41.07 11.65
N PRO A 4 -51.43 -40.93 10.32
CA PRO A 4 -50.50 -40.22 9.45
C PRO A 4 -51.01 -38.79 9.27
N ARG A 5 -50.55 -37.86 10.09
CA ARG A 5 -50.82 -36.43 9.88
C ARG A 5 -49.74 -35.63 10.57
N ASP A 6 -49.34 -34.58 9.87
CA ASP A 6 -48.52 -33.47 10.34
C ASP A 6 -47.02 -33.55 10.00
N MET A 7 -46.83 -33.23 8.71
CA MET A 7 -46.04 -32.09 8.26
C MET A 7 -44.53 -32.14 8.48
N LEU A 8 -43.85 -32.41 7.35
CA LEU A 8 -42.52 -31.92 7.02
C LEU A 8 -42.29 -30.51 7.58
N PHE A 9 -41.42 -30.40 8.58
CA PHE A 9 -40.64 -29.18 8.80
C PHE A 9 -39.36 -29.30 7.99
N GLY A 10 -39.44 -28.91 6.71
CA GLY A 10 -38.27 -28.70 5.87
C GLY A 10 -37.50 -27.49 6.39
N LEU A 11 -36.42 -27.76 7.10
CA LEU A 11 -35.45 -26.74 7.51
C LEU A 11 -34.72 -26.25 6.25
N MET A 12 -35.30 -25.27 5.56
CA MET A 12 -34.58 -24.47 4.57
C MET A 12 -33.53 -23.65 5.33
N ALA A 13 -32.34 -24.22 5.51
CA ALA A 13 -31.15 -23.41 5.75
C ALA A 13 -30.93 -22.60 4.48
N ALA A 14 -31.47 -21.38 4.44
CA ALA A 14 -31.03 -20.37 3.50
C ALA A 14 -29.57 -20.09 3.85
N SER A 15 -28.65 -20.82 3.21
CA SER A 15 -27.26 -20.44 3.12
C SER A 15 -27.25 -19.04 2.51
N LEU A 16 -27.09 -18.03 3.36
CA LEU A 16 -26.68 -16.70 2.95
C LEU A 16 -25.34 -16.88 2.25
N SER A 17 -25.36 -17.05 0.94
CA SER A 17 -24.18 -16.87 0.11
C SER A 17 -23.82 -15.40 0.27
N THR A 18 -22.92 -15.10 1.21
CA THR A 18 -22.19 -13.84 1.19
C THR A 18 -21.46 -13.83 -0.14
N THR A 19 -21.95 -13.02 -1.08
CA THR A 19 -21.19 -12.74 -2.30
C THR A 19 -19.91 -12.09 -1.85
N ALA A 20 -18.82 -12.84 -1.95
CA ALA A 20 -17.51 -12.37 -1.62
C ALA A 20 -17.17 -11.11 -2.41
N VAL A 21 -16.87 -10.01 -1.72
CA VAL A 21 -16.44 -8.77 -2.34
C VAL A 21 -14.97 -8.63 -2.03
N ALA A 22 -14.13 -8.73 -3.06
CA ALA A 22 -12.69 -8.49 -2.93
C ALA A 22 -12.44 -7.18 -2.15
N GLU A 23 -11.55 -7.24 -1.16
CA GLU A 23 -11.22 -6.09 -0.32
C GLU A 23 -10.43 -5.07 -1.13
N HIS A 24 -10.82 -3.79 -1.00
CA HIS A 24 -10.17 -2.67 -1.66
C HIS A 24 -9.00 -2.16 -0.81
N LEU A 25 -7.83 -2.07 -1.44
CA LEU A 25 -6.58 -1.71 -0.81
C LEU A 25 -5.93 -0.52 -1.53
N ARG A 26 -5.13 0.23 -0.78
CA ARG A 26 -4.34 1.36 -1.28
C ARG A 26 -2.88 1.17 -0.94
N ALA A 27 -2.04 1.02 -1.96
CA ALA A 27 -0.59 1.09 -1.81
C ALA A 27 -0.14 2.55 -1.93
N VAL A 28 0.57 3.04 -0.92
CA VAL A 28 1.02 4.43 -0.81
C VAL A 28 2.53 4.44 -0.71
N TRP A 29 3.17 5.08 -1.69
CA TRP A 29 4.57 5.49 -1.62
C TRP A 29 4.62 6.93 -1.16
N SER A 30 5.44 7.25 -0.18
CA SER A 30 5.63 8.60 0.32
C SER A 30 7.11 8.97 0.37
N SER A 31 7.41 10.24 0.09
CA SER A 31 8.69 10.85 0.42
C SER A 31 8.46 12.21 1.05
N GLY A 32 9.41 12.66 1.85
CA GLY A 32 9.38 14.00 2.41
C GLY A 32 10.78 14.54 2.60
N ASP A 33 10.98 15.81 2.24
CA ASP A 33 12.24 16.52 2.36
C ASP A 33 12.00 17.84 3.08
N PHE A 34 12.91 18.24 3.97
CA PHE A 34 12.88 19.57 4.55
C PHE A 34 14.26 20.19 4.63
N SER A 35 14.29 21.51 4.57
CA SER A 35 15.50 22.30 4.79
C SER A 35 15.15 23.63 5.46
N THR A 36 16.03 24.06 6.36
CA THR A 36 15.91 25.33 7.09
C THR A 36 16.99 26.31 6.64
N ILE A 37 16.64 27.59 6.63
CA ILE A 37 17.61 28.67 6.42
C ILE A 37 18.43 28.83 7.71
N SER A 38 19.76 28.82 7.58
CA SER A 38 20.69 29.01 8.70
C SER A 38 20.51 30.42 9.30
N GLY A 39 20.33 30.49 10.62
CA GLY A 39 20.36 31.76 11.35
C GLY A 39 21.79 32.26 11.57
N PRO A 40 21.99 33.51 12.05
CA PRO A 40 23.32 34.13 12.21
C PRO A 40 24.30 33.36 13.12
N SER A 41 23.81 32.43 13.93
CA SER A 41 24.59 31.66 14.92
C SER A 41 24.31 30.15 14.88
N GLY A 42 23.53 29.66 13.91
CA GLY A 42 23.13 28.25 13.82
C GLY A 42 23.19 27.73 12.39
N GLY A 43 23.75 26.53 12.21
CA GLY A 43 23.80 25.86 10.91
C GLY A 43 22.41 25.51 10.39
N SER A 44 22.27 25.41 9.07
CA SER A 44 21.06 24.91 8.42
C SER A 44 20.86 23.42 8.76
N GLN A 45 19.62 23.07 9.07
CA GLN A 45 19.16 21.69 9.25
C GLN A 45 18.42 21.24 7.99
N SER A 46 18.59 19.98 7.63
CA SER A 46 17.85 19.33 6.57
C SER A 46 17.58 17.87 6.93
N GLY A 47 16.54 17.28 6.35
CA GLY A 47 16.23 15.87 6.50
C GLY A 47 15.41 15.36 5.32
N HIS A 48 15.38 14.04 5.19
CA HIS A 48 14.63 13.31 4.19
C HIS A 48 13.95 12.11 4.84
N SER A 49 12.86 11.65 4.24
CA SER A 49 12.07 10.52 4.70
C SER A 49 11.48 9.76 3.51
N HIS A 50 11.31 8.46 3.68
CA HIS A 50 10.65 7.59 2.72
C HIS A 50 9.67 6.68 3.44
N GLY A 51 8.63 6.25 2.75
CA GLY A 51 7.62 5.37 3.30
C GLY A 51 6.91 4.57 2.22
N PHE A 52 6.55 3.34 2.58
CA PHE A 52 5.61 2.52 1.83
C PHE A 52 4.61 1.92 2.80
N THR A 53 3.33 2.02 2.47
CA THR A 53 2.25 1.51 3.32
C THR A 53 1.15 0.95 2.44
N ILE A 54 0.56 -0.16 2.87
CA ILE A 54 -0.67 -0.70 2.26
C ILE A 54 -1.80 -0.54 3.27
N LEU A 55 -2.86 0.13 2.84
CA LEU A 55 -4.00 0.52 3.68
C LEU A 55 -5.28 -0.13 3.18
N LYS A 56 -6.15 -0.51 4.13
CA LYS A 56 -7.57 -0.72 3.87
C LYS A 56 -8.29 0.62 3.68
N ASP A 57 -9.55 0.56 3.26
CA ASP A 57 -10.42 1.74 3.14
C ASP A 57 -10.63 2.47 4.47
N ASP A 58 -10.69 1.73 5.58
CA ASP A 58 -10.85 2.30 6.92
C ASP A 58 -9.58 2.97 7.48
N GLY A 59 -8.48 2.91 6.73
CA GLY A 59 -7.18 3.48 7.10
C GLY A 59 -6.30 2.55 7.94
N THR A 60 -6.74 1.33 8.22
CA THR A 60 -5.90 0.31 8.86
C THR A 60 -4.76 -0.08 7.93
N ALA A 61 -3.53 -0.02 8.44
CA ALA A 61 -2.36 -0.53 7.72
C ALA A 61 -2.25 -2.05 7.85
N ILE A 62 -2.01 -2.70 6.72
CA ILE A 62 -1.69 -4.13 6.63
C ILE A 62 -0.19 -4.35 6.38
N TYR A 63 0.51 -3.29 5.98
CA TYR A 63 1.97 -3.22 5.89
C TYR A 63 2.42 -1.77 6.01
N SER A 64 3.50 -1.49 6.76
CA SER A 64 4.09 -0.14 6.78
C SER A 64 5.60 -0.18 7.07
N GLN A 65 6.40 0.18 6.08
CA GLN A 65 7.86 0.25 6.22
C GLN A 65 8.45 1.47 5.51
N GLY A 66 9.43 2.11 6.15
CA GLY A 66 10.22 3.17 5.52
C GLY A 66 11.14 2.65 4.41
N TYR A 67 11.67 1.43 4.61
CA TYR A 67 12.66 0.80 3.74
C TYR A 67 12.32 -0.68 3.53
N PRO A 68 11.28 -1.03 2.75
CA PRO A 68 10.97 -2.42 2.46
C PRO A 68 12.16 -3.08 1.77
N GLY A 69 12.74 -4.12 2.38
CA GLY A 69 13.94 -4.79 1.88
C GLY A 69 15.22 -3.97 2.00
N ASP A 70 15.35 -3.14 3.05
CA ASP A 70 16.51 -2.27 3.35
C ASP A 70 16.77 -1.15 2.32
N HIS A 71 15.85 -0.91 1.39
CA HIS A 71 15.96 0.13 0.38
C HIS A 71 14.73 1.05 0.37
N ALA A 72 14.92 2.29 -0.07
CA ALA A 72 13.79 3.20 -0.25
C ALA A 72 12.75 2.56 -1.20
N PRO A 73 11.46 2.74 -0.98
CA PRO A 73 10.43 2.12 -1.80
C PRO A 73 10.26 2.77 -3.18
N CYS A 74 10.72 4.01 -3.32
CA CYS A 74 10.73 4.74 -4.58
C CYS A 74 12.10 5.39 -4.78
N TYR A 75 12.88 4.86 -5.72
CA TYR A 75 14.13 5.46 -6.18
C TYR A 75 14.34 5.08 -7.64
N ASN A 76 15.36 5.67 -8.26
CA ASN A 76 15.70 5.52 -9.67
C ASN A 76 14.72 6.22 -10.62
N VAL A 77 15.26 7.12 -11.43
CA VAL A 77 14.50 7.92 -12.42
C VAL A 77 14.24 7.17 -13.72
N ASP A 78 14.96 6.08 -13.97
CA ASP A 78 14.85 5.31 -15.20
C ASP A 78 13.60 4.42 -15.16
N ASP A 79 13.76 3.15 -14.78
CA ASP A 79 12.65 2.21 -14.67
C ASP A 79 12.03 2.17 -13.27
N GLY A 80 12.51 2.98 -12.34
CA GLY A 80 12.09 2.93 -10.94
C GLY A 80 12.62 1.71 -10.20
N ARG A 81 12.06 1.49 -9.01
CA ARG A 81 12.27 0.30 -8.20
C ARG A 81 11.02 -0.58 -8.26
N GLU A 82 11.20 -1.88 -8.40
CA GLU A 82 10.17 -2.90 -8.18
C GLU A 82 10.61 -3.83 -7.05
N PHE A 83 9.72 -4.11 -6.11
CA PHE A 83 9.92 -5.12 -5.07
C PHE A 83 8.66 -5.96 -4.93
N THR A 84 8.82 -7.16 -4.39
CA THR A 84 7.74 -8.14 -4.27
C THR A 84 7.42 -8.37 -2.81
N LEU A 85 6.13 -8.40 -2.47
CA LEU A 85 5.67 -8.89 -1.17
C LEU A 85 5.00 -10.25 -1.37
N GLY A 86 5.54 -11.25 -0.68
CA GLY A 86 5.09 -12.65 -0.78
C GLY A 86 4.42 -13.17 0.48
N ASN A 87 3.61 -14.22 0.32
CA ASN A 87 2.97 -15.00 1.39
C ASN A 87 2.14 -14.19 2.40
N ASP A 88 1.23 -13.35 1.91
CA ASP A 88 0.23 -12.70 2.76
C ASP A 88 -1.11 -13.43 2.72
N PRO A 89 -1.88 -13.49 3.81
CA PRO A 89 -3.31 -13.87 3.75
C PRO A 89 -4.14 -13.03 2.76
N CYS A 90 -3.78 -11.78 2.48
CA CYS A 90 -4.49 -10.89 1.56
C CYS A 90 -4.51 -11.33 0.09
N TRP A 91 -3.51 -12.07 -0.37
CA TRP A 91 -3.40 -12.44 -1.77
C TRP A 91 -2.83 -13.85 -1.94
N LYS A 92 -3.45 -14.63 -2.83
CA LYS A 92 -3.06 -16.02 -3.10
C LYS A 92 -1.70 -16.14 -3.77
N SER A 93 -1.24 -15.05 -4.38
CA SER A 93 -0.01 -14.99 -5.14
C SER A 93 0.70 -13.67 -4.92
N VAL A 94 2.04 -13.70 -4.97
CA VAL A 94 2.89 -12.54 -4.74
C VAL A 94 2.45 -11.32 -5.55
N ARG A 95 2.62 -10.14 -4.96
CA ARG A 95 2.34 -8.86 -5.61
C ARG A 95 3.63 -8.07 -5.80
N LYS A 96 3.73 -7.38 -6.92
CA LYS A 96 4.88 -6.54 -7.25
C LYS A 96 4.47 -5.09 -7.11
N PHE A 97 5.32 -4.33 -6.44
CA PHE A 97 5.12 -2.94 -6.10
C PHE A 97 6.22 -2.14 -6.76
N LYS A 98 5.84 -1.32 -7.73
CA LYS A 98 6.76 -0.54 -8.54
C LYS A 98 6.56 0.95 -8.29
N CYS A 99 7.65 1.67 -8.06
CA CYS A 99 7.63 3.12 -8.02
C CYS A 99 8.85 3.71 -8.72
N LYS A 100 8.59 4.64 -9.62
CA LYS A 100 9.57 5.43 -10.33
C LYS A 100 9.63 6.82 -9.71
N SER A 101 10.83 7.23 -9.33
CA SER A 101 11.04 8.57 -8.80
C SER A 101 11.19 9.59 -9.92
N GLU A 102 10.84 10.84 -9.64
CA GLU A 102 11.27 11.98 -10.43
C GLU A 102 12.73 12.33 -10.13
N PHE A 103 13.30 13.25 -10.90
CA PHE A 103 14.66 13.76 -10.67
C PHE A 103 14.83 14.43 -9.30
N SER A 104 13.73 14.95 -8.73
CA SER A 104 13.69 15.51 -7.38
C SER A 104 13.84 14.44 -6.28
N GLY A 105 13.72 13.15 -6.61
CA GLY A 105 13.62 12.06 -5.63
C GLY A 105 12.20 11.78 -5.16
N ALA A 106 11.22 12.63 -5.50
CA ALA A 106 9.81 12.42 -5.22
C ALA A 106 9.25 11.22 -6.02
N PRO A 107 8.26 10.47 -5.51
CA PRO A 107 7.45 9.56 -6.32
C PRO A 107 6.86 10.28 -7.53
N GLY A 108 7.13 9.78 -8.74
CA GLY A 108 6.59 10.31 -10.00
C GLY A 108 5.48 9.44 -10.58
N SER A 109 5.67 8.13 -10.58
CA SER A 109 4.63 7.17 -10.97
C SER A 109 4.77 5.87 -10.20
N CYS A 110 3.65 5.22 -9.89
CA CYS A 110 3.63 3.96 -9.16
C CYS A 110 2.66 2.97 -9.81
N GLU A 111 2.91 1.69 -9.58
CA GLU A 111 2.15 0.60 -10.16
C GLU A 111 2.15 -0.60 -9.21
N VAL A 112 1.01 -1.27 -9.12
CA VAL A 112 0.89 -2.58 -8.47
C VAL A 112 0.62 -3.61 -9.56
N LYS A 113 1.36 -4.72 -9.54
CA LYS A 113 1.20 -5.81 -10.49
C LYS A 113 0.95 -7.13 -9.80
N ASP A 114 0.31 -8.04 -10.52
CA ASP A 114 0.24 -9.44 -10.12
C ASP A 114 1.59 -10.15 -10.30
N LYS A 115 1.63 -11.44 -9.93
CA LYS A 115 2.83 -12.28 -10.09
C LYS A 115 3.34 -12.38 -11.53
N ASP A 116 2.44 -12.27 -12.51
CA ASP A 116 2.73 -12.41 -13.94
C ASP A 116 3.19 -11.09 -14.57
N GLY A 117 3.15 -9.99 -13.80
CA GLY A 117 3.51 -8.66 -14.22
C GLY A 117 2.38 -7.90 -14.89
N ASN A 118 1.13 -8.38 -14.81
CA ASN A 118 -0.02 -7.62 -15.28
C ASN A 118 -0.34 -6.51 -14.28
N SER A 119 -0.60 -5.32 -14.78
CA SER A 119 -0.99 -4.17 -13.97
C SER A 119 -2.34 -4.40 -13.31
N LEU A 120 -2.39 -4.24 -11.99
CA LEU A 120 -3.61 -4.22 -11.17
C LEU A 120 -4.08 -2.78 -10.93
N GLY A 121 -3.18 -1.81 -11.05
CA GLY A 121 -3.47 -0.40 -10.91
C GLY A 121 -2.22 0.45 -11.09
N THR A 122 -2.41 1.70 -11.48
CA THR A 122 -1.34 2.70 -11.65
C THR A 122 -1.72 4.00 -10.96
N GLY A 123 -0.72 4.74 -10.51
CA GLY A 123 -0.88 6.05 -9.89
C GLY A 123 0.15 7.05 -10.40
N GLU A 124 -0.22 8.32 -10.33
CA GLU A 124 0.69 9.44 -10.56
C GLU A 124 1.07 10.09 -9.23
N GLY A 125 2.35 10.43 -9.13
CA GLY A 125 2.89 11.12 -7.98
C GLY A 125 2.37 12.55 -7.87
N LYS A 126 2.19 13.00 -6.64
CA LYS A 126 1.87 14.40 -6.31
C LYS A 126 2.90 14.88 -5.30
N THR A 127 3.36 16.11 -5.49
CA THR A 127 4.30 16.77 -4.59
C THR A 127 3.74 18.11 -4.18
N ASP A 128 3.64 18.33 -2.88
CA ASP A 128 3.29 19.60 -2.28
C ASP A 128 4.55 20.23 -1.67
N THR A 129 4.77 21.51 -1.97
CA THR A 129 5.89 22.27 -1.40
C THR A 129 5.35 23.38 -0.50
N THR A 130 5.79 23.39 0.75
CA THR A 130 5.35 24.35 1.76
C THR A 130 6.52 25.21 2.21
N PHE A 131 6.33 26.53 2.26
CA PHE A 131 7.32 27.49 2.75
C PHE A 131 6.79 28.25 3.96
N ILE A 132 7.52 28.23 5.08
CA ILE A 132 7.14 28.88 6.34
C ILE A 132 8.10 30.02 6.72
N GLY A 133 8.79 30.63 5.74
CA GLY A 133 9.70 31.76 5.95
C GLY A 133 11.12 31.33 6.29
N ILE A 134 11.28 30.45 7.29
CA ILE A 134 12.59 29.95 7.75
C ILE A 134 12.86 28.51 7.30
N ALA A 135 11.88 27.85 6.68
CA ALA A 135 12.00 26.48 6.21
C ALA A 135 11.18 26.25 4.95
N ILE A 136 11.64 25.30 4.15
CA ILE A 136 10.92 24.69 3.04
C ILE A 136 10.77 23.20 3.33
N ALA A 137 9.57 22.68 3.12
CA ALA A 137 9.27 21.26 3.16
C ALA A 137 8.64 20.84 1.84
N GLN A 138 8.95 19.64 1.38
CA GLN A 138 8.32 18.98 0.26
C GLN A 138 7.77 17.65 0.76
N ASP A 139 6.49 17.41 0.53
CA ASP A 139 5.84 16.15 0.85
C ASP A 139 5.28 15.59 -0.45
N SER A 140 5.58 14.33 -0.73
CA SER A 140 5.21 13.69 -1.98
C SER A 140 4.59 12.33 -1.74
N ALA A 141 3.59 11.99 -2.52
CA ALA A 141 2.95 10.69 -2.46
C ALA A 141 2.54 10.17 -3.84
N CYS A 142 2.60 8.86 -4.02
CA CYS A 142 1.99 8.16 -5.14
C CYS A 142 1.10 7.05 -4.59
N VAL A 143 -0.14 6.98 -5.07
CA VAL A 143 -1.15 6.06 -4.54
C VAL A 143 -1.68 5.18 -5.67
N VAL A 144 -1.71 3.87 -5.43
CA VAL A 144 -2.39 2.90 -6.30
C VAL A 144 -3.50 2.23 -5.52
N GLU A 145 -4.70 2.26 -6.07
CA GLU A 145 -5.84 1.51 -5.57
C GLU A 145 -5.95 0.17 -6.30
N PHE A 146 -6.15 -0.93 -5.59
CA PHE A 146 -6.25 -2.27 -6.15
C PHE A 146 -7.09 -3.18 -5.24
N ASN A 147 -7.58 -4.30 -5.78
CA ASN A 147 -8.36 -5.27 -5.01
C ASN A 147 -7.55 -6.53 -4.67
N THR A 148 -7.89 -7.18 -3.57
CA THR A 148 -7.42 -8.54 -3.24
C THR A 148 -7.94 -9.58 -4.25
N ASP A 149 -7.34 -10.77 -4.25
CA ASP A 149 -7.79 -11.88 -5.12
C ASP A 149 -9.15 -12.46 -4.66
N ASP A 150 -9.43 -12.42 -3.35
CA ASP A 150 -10.63 -12.99 -2.72
C ASP A 150 -11.04 -12.23 -1.44
N ASP A 151 -12.08 -12.75 -0.78
CA ASP A 151 -12.78 -12.28 0.44
C ASP A 151 -11.95 -12.27 1.75
N GLU A 152 -10.62 -12.21 1.64
CA GLU A 152 -9.73 -12.23 2.79
C GLU A 152 -9.76 -10.86 3.47
N ASN A 153 -10.30 -10.79 4.69
CA ASN A 153 -10.09 -9.62 5.54
C ASN A 153 -8.61 -9.61 5.95
N CYS A 154 -7.82 -8.82 5.23
CA CYS A 154 -6.40 -8.67 5.49
C CYS A 154 -6.14 -8.42 6.98
N PRO A 155 -5.31 -9.20 7.68
CA PRO A 155 -5.01 -8.91 9.06
C PRO A 155 -4.31 -7.55 9.15
N ALA A 156 -4.61 -6.80 10.20
CA ALA A 156 -3.84 -5.61 10.50
C ALA A 156 -2.36 -5.99 10.72
N ASP A 157 -1.47 -5.06 10.39
CA ASP A 157 -0.04 -5.24 10.58
C ASP A 157 0.27 -5.42 12.08
N ALA A 158 0.54 -6.66 12.49
CA ALA A 158 0.94 -6.96 13.87
C ALA A 158 2.47 -6.95 14.04
N ASP A 159 3.23 -7.28 12.99
CA ASP A 159 4.67 -7.60 13.09
C ASP A 159 5.51 -7.28 11.83
N ASN A 160 4.96 -6.62 10.80
CA ASN A 160 5.59 -6.38 9.49
C ASN A 160 6.15 -7.66 8.83
N ASN A 161 5.46 -8.79 9.03
CA ASN A 161 5.97 -10.12 8.67
C ASN A 161 5.82 -10.45 7.18
N LEU A 162 5.70 -9.44 6.33
CA LEU A 162 5.65 -9.59 4.88
C LEU A 162 7.08 -9.67 4.34
N ASP A 163 7.45 -10.86 3.88
CA ASP A 163 8.75 -11.11 3.28
C ASP A 163 8.90 -10.29 1.99
N VAL A 164 9.84 -9.35 2.01
CA VAL A 164 10.22 -8.56 0.85
C VAL A 164 11.26 -9.33 0.04
N THR A 165 11.00 -9.52 -1.24
CA THR A 165 12.00 -10.03 -2.19
C THR A 165 12.22 -9.02 -3.30
N GLU A 166 13.48 -8.77 -3.66
CA GLU A 166 13.82 -7.90 -4.79
C GLU A 166 13.47 -8.61 -6.11
N GLY A 167 12.94 -7.85 -7.07
CA GLY A 167 12.54 -8.31 -8.41
C GLY A 167 13.56 -8.00 -9.49
#